data_AF-S4T9P7-F1
#
_entry.id   AF-S4T9P7-F1
#
_cell.length_a   1.000
_cell.length_b   1.000
_cell.length_c   1.000
_cell.angle_alpha   90.00
_cell.angle_beta   90.00
_cell.angle_gamma   90.00
#
_symmetry.space_group_name_H-M   'P 1'
#
loop_
_entity.id
_entity.type
_entity.pdbx_description
1 polymer ?
#
loop_
_entity_poly.entity_id
_entity_poly.type
_entity_poly.pdbx_seq_one_letter_code
_entity_poly.pdbx_strand_id
1 'polypeptide(L)' 'AIKFHFPASFAMTMLSWSVIEYSAKYEAAGELNHVKELIKWGSDYFLKTFNSSADTIDRIVAQ' A
#
# COMPACT_ATOMS: atom_id res chain seq x y z
N ALA A 1 6.74 15.90 6.22
CA ALA A 1 7.39 14.64 5.81
C ALA A 1 7.02 14.39 4.35
N ILE A 2 7.97 13.97 3.53
CA ILE A 2 7.77 13.78 2.08
C ILE A 2 7.20 12.37 1.83
N LYS A 3 6.20 12.26 0.94
CA LYS A 3 5.51 11.04 0.51
C LYS A 3 5.88 10.74 -0.92
N PHE A 4 6.72 9.72 -1.09
CA PHE A 4 7.10 9.21 -2.40
C PHE A 4 6.19 8.04 -2.79
N HIS A 5 5.37 8.21 -3.84
CA HIS A 5 4.40 7.19 -4.25
C HIS A 5 5.05 5.88 -4.69
N PHE A 6 6.15 5.94 -5.44
CA PHE A 6 6.80 4.74 -5.98
C PHE A 6 7.36 3.77 -4.91
N PRO A 7 8.22 4.20 -3.97
CA PRO A 7 8.68 3.29 -2.91
C PRO A 7 7.54 2.90 -1.94
N ALA A 8 6.55 3.78 -1.74
CA ALA A 8 5.40 3.46 -0.90
C ALA A 8 4.53 2.35 -1.52
N SER A 9 4.25 2.41 -2.82
CA SER A 9 3.47 1.37 -3.51
C SER A 9 4.21 0.04 -3.54
N PHE A 10 5.52 0.06 -3.77
CA PHE A 10 6.38 -1.12 -3.65
C PHE A 10 6.28 -1.77 -2.26
N ALA A 11 6.41 -0.97 -1.19
CA ALA A 11 6.30 -1.47 0.17
C ALA A 11 4.92 -2.07 0.46
N MET A 12 3.83 -1.44 -0.02
CA MET A 12 2.46 -1.97 0.13
C MET A 12 2.27 -3.28 -0.63
N THR A 13 2.84 -3.42 -1.84
CA THR A 13 2.80 -4.67 -2.60
C THR A 13 3.50 -5.80 -1.86
N MET A 14 4.72 -5.55 -1.36
CA MET A 14 5.49 -6.55 -0.60
C MET A 14 4.79 -6.95 0.69
N LEU A 15 4.22 -5.98 1.42
CA LEU A 15 3.45 -6.25 2.63
C LEU A 15 2.21 -7.10 2.31
N SER A 16 1.46 -6.77 1.26
CA SER A 16 0.29 -7.53 0.83
C SER A 16 0.65 -8.97 0.46
N TRP A 17 1.73 -9.16 -0.29
CA TRP A 17 2.21 -10.50 -0.64
C TRP A 17 2.60 -11.29 0.61
N SER A 18 3.34 -10.68 1.55
CA SER A 18 3.72 -11.36 2.78
C SER A 18 2.52 -11.84 3.60
N VAL A 19 1.41 -11.09 3.60
CA VAL A 19 0.17 -11.49 4.28
C VAL A 19 -0.53 -12.63 3.55
N ILE A 20 -0.51 -12.64 2.21
CA ILE A 20 -1.06 -13.75 1.41
C ILE A 20 -0.29 -15.05 1.71
N GLU A 21 1.05 -14.98 1.71
CA GLU A 21 1.92 -16.13 1.90
C GLU A 21 1.92 -16.65 3.35
N TYR A 22 1.93 -15.74 4.33
CA TYR A 22 2.16 -16.07 5.73
C TYR A 22 0.98 -15.70 6.66
N SER A 23 -0.24 -15.64 6.14
CA SER A 23 -1.46 -15.24 6.90
C SER A 23 -1.58 -15.94 8.27
N ALA A 24 -1.33 -17.25 8.34
CA ALA A 24 -1.39 -18.02 9.58
C ALA A 24 -0.36 -17.56 10.63
N LYS A 25 0.82 -17.08 10.21
CA LYS A 25 1.84 -16.53 11.13
C LYS A 25 1.42 -15.16 11.66
N TYR A 26 0.80 -14.33 10.83
CA TYR A 26 0.22 -13.06 11.27
C TYR A 26 -0.93 -13.26 12.24
N GLU A 27 -1.79 -14.28 12.01
CA GLU A 27 -2.87 -14.65 12.92
C GLU A 27 -2.32 -15.13 14.27
N ALA A 28 -1.33 -16.04 14.25
CA ALA A 28 -0.68 -16.53 15.46
C ALA A 28 0.04 -15.42 16.25
N ALA A 29 0.53 -14.39 15.57
CA ALA A 29 1.13 -13.21 16.19
C ALA A 29 0.09 -12.18 16.69
N GLY A 30 -1.21 -12.35 16.37
CA GLY A 30 -2.26 -11.38 16.70
C GLY A 30 -2.25 -10.12 15.83
N GLU A 31 -1.45 -10.07 14.77
CA GLU A 31 -1.21 -8.89 13.95
C GLU A 31 -1.97 -8.90 12.62
N LEU A 32 -2.74 -9.97 12.31
CA LEU A 32 -3.41 -10.10 11.01
C LEU A 32 -4.39 -8.96 10.71
N ASN A 33 -5.15 -8.50 11.71
CA ASN A 33 -6.09 -7.39 11.50
C ASN A 33 -5.35 -6.06 11.33
N HIS A 34 -4.33 -5.82 12.14
CA HIS A 34 -3.53 -4.60 12.06
C HIS A 34 -2.82 -4.45 10.71
N VAL A 35 -2.20 -5.52 10.19
CA VAL A 35 -1.55 -5.47 8.87
C VAL A 35 -2.55 -5.24 7.74
N LYS A 36 -3.76 -5.82 7.82
CA LYS A 36 -4.83 -5.58 6.85
C LYS A 36 -5.31 -4.14 6.88
N GLU A 37 -5.44 -3.54 8.06
CA GLU A 37 -5.79 -2.11 8.21
C GLU A 37 -4.72 -1.19 7.61
N LEU A 38 -3.44 -1.50 7.82
CA LEU A 38 -2.32 -0.77 7.22
C LEU A 38 -2.35 -0.85 5.68
N ILE A 39 -2.52 -2.04 5.12
CA ILE A 39 -2.64 -2.24 3.67
C ILE A 39 -3.84 -1.48 3.11
N LYS A 40 -4.98 -1.52 3.80
CA LYS A 40 -6.18 -0.79 3.42
C LYS A 40 -5.91 0.72 3.40
N TRP A 41 -5.31 1.27 4.45
CA TRP A 41 -5.00 2.69 4.52
C TRP A 41 -4.07 3.13 3.39
N GLY A 42 -3.02 2.35 3.10
CA GLY A 42 -2.09 2.62 2.01
C GLY A 42 -2.77 2.59 0.63
N SER A 43 -3.62 1.59 0.41
CA SER A 43 -4.40 1.45 -0.82
C SER A 43 -5.41 2.60 -0.99
N ASP A 44 -6.11 2.97 0.08
CA ASP A 44 -7.04 4.10 0.09
C ASP A 44 -6.32 5.42 -0.20
N TYR A 45 -5.09 5.60 0.31
CA TYR A 45 -4.26 6.76 -0.01
C TYR A 45 -3.95 6.82 -1.52
N PHE A 46 -3.47 5.72 -2.12
CA PHE A 46 -3.17 5.70 -3.55
C PHE A 46 -4.40 5.99 -4.40
N LEU A 47 -5.55 5.38 -4.09
CA LEU A 47 -6.80 5.62 -4.81
C LEU A 47 -7.26 7.07 -4.72
N LYS A 48 -7.12 7.71 -3.54
CA LYS A 48 -7.47 9.13 -3.35
C LYS A 48 -6.52 10.07 -4.08
N THR A 49 -5.27 9.69 -4.27
CA THR A 49 -4.28 10.50 -4.99
C THR A 49 -4.16 10.16 -6.46
N PHE A 50 -4.84 9.13 -6.94
CA PHE A 50 -4.82 8.69 -8.33
C PHE A 50 -5.80 9.50 -9.17
N ASN A 51 -5.33 10.06 -10.29
CA ASN A 51 -6.18 10.70 -11.28
C ASN A 51 -6.55 9.68 -12.37
N SER A 52 -7.75 9.11 -12.27
CA SER A 52 -8.25 8.10 -13.23
C SER A 52 -8.54 8.65 -14.63
N SER A 53 -8.57 9.97 -14.81
CA SER A 53 -8.78 10.62 -16.11
C SER A 53 -7.47 10.99 -16.82
N ALA A 54 -6.31 10.64 -16.25
CA ALA A 54 -5.02 10.89 -16.89
C ALA A 54 -4.76 9.85 -18.00
N ASP A 55 -4.49 10.33 -19.21
CA ASP A 55 -4.13 9.50 -20.37
C ASP A 55 -2.65 9.06 -20.35
N THR A 56 -1.77 9.87 -19.76
CA THR A 56 -0.33 9.62 -19.69
C THR A 56 0.20 9.99 -18.29
N ILE A 57 1.22 9.29 -17.80
CA ILE A 57 1.95 9.63 -16.57
C ILE A 57 3.13 10.53 -16.94
N ASP A 58 2.94 11.84 -16.88
CA ASP A 58 3.98 12.83 -17.21
C ASP A 58 4.74 13.38 -15.98
N ARG A 59 4.24 13.12 -14.76
CA ARG A 59 4.85 13.61 -13.50
C ARG A 59 4.83 12.56 -12.42
N ILE A 60 6.01 12.32 -11.82
CA ILE A 60 6.13 11.56 -10.56
C ILE A 60 6.03 12.57 -9.42
N VAL A 61 4.98 12.45 -8.61
CA VAL A 61 4.74 13.37 -7.50
C VAL A 61 5.41 12.87 -6.21
N ALA A 62 6.03 13.81 -5.50
CA ALA A 62 6.43 13.66 -4.10
C ALA A 62 5.72 14.77 -3.31
N GLN A 63 4.99 14.41 -2.25
CA GLN A 63 4.18 15.36 -1.46
C GLN A 63 4.70 15.57 -0.04
#